data_AF-A0A971MKK8-F1
#
_entry.id   AF-A0A971MKK8-F1
#
_cell.length_a   1.000
_cell.length_b   1.000
_cell.length_c   1.000
_cell.angle_alpha   90.00
_cell.angle_beta   90.00
_cell.angle_gamma   90.00
#
_symmetry.space_group_name_H-M   'P 1'
#
loop_
_entity.id
_entity.type
_entity.pdbx_description
1 polymer ?
#
loop_
_entity_poly.entity_id
_entity_poly.type
_entity_poly.pdbx_seq_one_letter_code
_entity_poly.pdbx_strand_id
1 'polypeptide(L)'
;MNIPIYEALQAYRRGRNVLLHMPGHKGGKGFALPEFQAIGAVDFTEVPGLDDLHDPQGVISEAQRLAAEAWGAERSLFLVNGATSGIHCLLLALGEESRVLLPRNAHRSFLGGLVISGARPIFVECEMDAALGIAVSVKPENIRAKLDSCSDIKGAFLVSPTYYGTVNEVKEIAELVREWGIPLMVDEAHGAHFVFHPEYPRAALQEGAQASVHGLHKTMPVLTQAGILHLGAGFPWSDRVQACHDLLTSTSPSYPLMASIDIARATMQKHGRELLEQAKERTEGCRDRINGIPGFASRSREFLETEGVADYDPLKLLVEITDLELDGYQLSRLLREHYGIQVELAGENHVLTMFSPFNHPEDWDKLAAALKDISQRYHRRSRDRNPFPGFPPIPPLALTPRESFLSVRKTVKIKESKGMISGEMAAPYPPGIPCVVPGEIITAEVVEYLIYLKQRDIPVHGLRDRSLQYIQVVDV
;
A
#
# COMPACT_ATOMS: atom_id res chain seq x y z
N MET A 1 -20.29 -8.90 -20.84
CA MET A 1 -19.37 -8.28 -19.86
C MET A 1 -18.86 -7.05 -20.58
N ASN A 2 -19.20 -5.83 -20.14
CA ASN A 2 -18.79 -4.60 -20.83
C ASN A 2 -17.32 -4.34 -20.50
N ILE A 3 -16.40 -4.34 -21.48
CA ILE A 3 -14.94 -4.18 -21.31
C ILE A 3 -14.40 -3.29 -22.45
N PRO A 4 -14.75 -2.00 -22.47
CA PRO A 4 -14.58 -1.13 -23.64
C PRO A 4 -13.14 -1.02 -24.15
N ILE A 5 -12.12 -0.94 -23.27
CA ILE A 5 -10.72 -0.77 -23.70
C ILE A 5 -10.25 -2.04 -24.41
N TYR A 6 -10.50 -3.20 -23.80
CA TYR A 6 -10.11 -4.48 -24.40
C TYR A 6 -10.83 -4.73 -25.73
N GLU A 7 -12.13 -4.46 -25.79
CA GLU A 7 -12.91 -4.60 -27.02
C GLU A 7 -12.39 -3.71 -28.15
N ALA A 8 -12.01 -2.47 -27.83
CA ALA A 8 -11.40 -1.53 -28.78
C ALA A 8 -10.04 -2.04 -29.29
N LEU A 9 -9.18 -2.52 -28.39
CA LEU A 9 -7.89 -3.13 -28.77
C LEU A 9 -8.09 -4.33 -29.71
N GLN A 10 -9.07 -5.20 -29.43
CA GLN A 10 -9.38 -6.33 -30.31
C GLN A 10 -9.96 -5.88 -31.66
N ALA A 11 -10.80 -4.85 -31.69
CA ALA A 11 -11.30 -4.27 -32.93
C ALA A 11 -10.16 -3.69 -33.78
N TYR A 12 -9.26 -2.91 -33.18
CA TYR A 12 -8.10 -2.34 -33.86
C TYR A 12 -7.20 -3.42 -34.47
N ARG A 13 -6.90 -4.48 -33.72
CA ARG A 13 -6.13 -5.63 -34.22
C ARG A 13 -6.78 -6.32 -35.41
N ARG A 14 -8.11 -6.51 -35.37
CA ARG A 14 -8.86 -7.15 -36.46
C ARG A 14 -8.80 -6.36 -37.76
N GLY A 15 -8.58 -5.04 -37.69
CA GLY A 15 -8.37 -4.18 -38.86
C GLY A 15 -7.11 -4.51 -39.68
N ARG A 16 -6.14 -5.26 -39.11
CA ARG A 16 -4.88 -5.67 -39.78
C ARG A 16 -4.13 -4.51 -40.45
N ASN A 17 -4.15 -3.34 -39.80
CA ASN A 17 -3.50 -2.14 -40.29
C ASN A 17 -1.98 -2.35 -40.48
N VAL A 18 -1.39 -1.69 -41.48
CA VAL A 18 0.06 -1.56 -41.56
C VAL A 18 0.51 -0.58 -40.48
N LEU A 19 1.26 -1.06 -39.48
CA LEU A 19 1.64 -0.27 -38.31
C LEU A 19 2.86 0.61 -38.60
N LEU A 20 2.60 1.80 -39.15
CA LEU A 20 3.64 2.82 -39.41
C LEU A 20 3.78 3.86 -38.29
N HIS A 21 3.32 3.53 -37.09
CA HIS A 21 3.38 4.37 -35.89
C HIS A 21 4.00 3.59 -34.71
N MET A 22 4.04 4.18 -33.52
CA MET A 22 4.57 3.55 -32.29
C MET A 22 3.66 2.39 -31.81
N PRO A 23 4.13 1.49 -30.93
CA PRO A 23 5.51 1.31 -30.49
C PRO A 23 6.34 0.47 -31.47
N GLY A 24 7.66 0.46 -31.27
CA GLY A 24 8.64 -0.15 -32.18
C GLY A 24 8.50 -1.65 -32.42
N HIS A 25 7.85 -2.39 -31.51
CA HIS A 25 7.60 -3.83 -31.68
C HIS A 25 6.52 -4.16 -32.72
N LYS A 26 5.81 -3.16 -33.25
CA LYS A 26 4.84 -3.27 -34.35
C LYS A 26 3.77 -4.35 -34.10
N GLY A 27 3.06 -4.22 -32.98
CA GLY A 27 2.01 -5.18 -32.60
C GLY A 27 2.55 -6.54 -32.18
N GLY A 28 3.82 -6.59 -31.76
CA GLY A 28 4.47 -7.77 -31.18
C GLY A 28 5.46 -8.45 -32.11
N LYS A 29 5.42 -8.16 -33.42
CA LYS A 29 6.29 -8.75 -34.45
C LYS A 29 7.79 -8.57 -34.21
N GLY A 30 8.18 -7.51 -33.50
CA GLY A 30 9.57 -7.26 -33.12
C GLY A 30 10.09 -8.14 -31.99
N PHE A 31 9.22 -8.89 -31.29
CA PHE A 31 9.63 -9.80 -30.23
C PHE A 31 9.92 -11.20 -30.77
N ALA A 32 10.96 -11.84 -30.21
CA ALA A 32 11.37 -13.20 -30.56
C ALA A 32 10.57 -14.29 -29.82
N LEU A 33 10.00 -13.97 -28.65
CA LEU A 33 9.34 -14.91 -27.76
C LEU A 33 7.81 -14.82 -27.87
N PRO A 34 7.07 -15.94 -27.98
CA PRO A 34 5.61 -15.93 -28.13
C PRO A 34 4.87 -15.18 -27.03
N GLU A 35 5.36 -15.25 -25.79
CA GLU A 35 4.74 -14.60 -24.63
C GLU A 35 4.79 -13.07 -24.77
N PHE A 36 5.92 -12.53 -25.26
CA PHE A 36 6.07 -11.11 -25.52
C PHE A 36 5.35 -10.66 -26.81
N GLN A 37 5.25 -11.55 -27.81
CA GLN A 37 4.40 -11.28 -28.98
C GLN A 37 2.94 -11.12 -28.57
N ALA A 38 2.44 -11.93 -27.62
CA ALA A 38 1.08 -11.82 -27.10
C ALA A 38 0.84 -10.50 -26.36
N ILE A 39 1.78 -10.07 -25.50
CA ILE A 39 1.72 -8.77 -24.82
C ILE A 39 1.73 -7.63 -25.83
N GLY A 40 2.72 -7.65 -26.74
CA GLY A 40 2.87 -6.62 -27.77
C GLY A 40 1.68 -6.55 -28.73
N ALA A 41 0.84 -7.59 -28.77
CA ALA A 41 -0.35 -7.58 -29.60
C ALA A 41 -1.53 -6.79 -28.99
N VAL A 42 -1.45 -6.40 -27.71
CA VAL A 42 -2.41 -5.48 -27.06
C VAL A 42 -1.75 -4.18 -26.61
N ASP A 43 -0.50 -3.94 -27.03
CA ASP A 43 0.28 -2.75 -26.70
C ASP A 43 0.31 -1.79 -27.90
N PHE A 44 -0.52 -0.75 -27.79
CA PHE A 44 -0.68 0.31 -28.78
C PHE A 44 -0.63 1.67 -28.09
N THR A 45 -0.57 2.74 -28.88
CA THR A 45 -0.70 4.12 -28.40
C THR A 45 -2.08 4.68 -28.78
N GLU A 46 -2.33 5.94 -28.41
CA GLU A 46 -3.48 6.80 -28.70
C GLU A 46 -3.74 7.04 -30.20
N VAL A 47 -3.98 5.96 -30.95
CA VAL A 47 -4.43 5.99 -32.34
C VAL A 47 -5.95 6.14 -32.42
N PRO A 48 -6.49 6.65 -33.55
CA PRO A 48 -7.93 6.80 -33.72
C PRO A 48 -8.71 5.53 -33.37
N GLY A 49 -9.67 5.67 -32.45
CA GLY A 49 -10.52 4.59 -31.93
C GLY A 49 -10.05 3.95 -30.63
N LEU A 50 -8.85 4.26 -30.12
CA LEU A 50 -8.35 3.75 -28.84
C LEU A 50 -8.43 4.75 -27.67
N ASP A 51 -8.74 6.02 -27.96
CA ASP A 51 -8.86 7.13 -26.99
C ASP A 51 -7.50 7.67 -26.48
N ASP A 52 -7.52 8.72 -25.66
CA ASP A 52 -6.33 9.29 -25.01
C ASP A 52 -6.57 9.33 -23.50
N LEU A 53 -5.62 8.84 -22.69
CA LEU A 53 -5.76 8.85 -21.23
C LEU A 53 -5.69 10.28 -20.65
N HIS A 54 -5.00 11.20 -21.32
CA HIS A 54 -4.87 12.60 -20.89
C HIS A 54 -6.12 13.43 -21.26
N ASP A 55 -6.92 12.97 -22.21
CA ASP A 55 -8.20 13.59 -22.59
C ASP A 55 -9.22 12.50 -22.98
N PRO A 56 -9.73 11.73 -22.00
CA PRO A 56 -10.55 10.56 -22.29
C PRO A 56 -11.96 10.95 -22.73
N GLN A 57 -12.28 10.69 -23.99
CA GLN A 57 -13.57 11.04 -24.62
C GLN A 57 -14.34 9.83 -25.16
N GLY A 58 -13.73 8.64 -25.15
CA GLY A 58 -14.27 7.41 -25.71
C GLY A 58 -14.14 6.22 -24.76
N VAL A 59 -13.41 5.20 -25.19
CA VAL A 59 -13.38 3.88 -24.51
C VAL A 59 -12.70 3.94 -23.15
N ILE A 60 -11.74 4.84 -22.95
CA ILE A 60 -11.10 5.06 -21.64
C ILE A 60 -12.08 5.81 -20.73
N SER A 61 -12.77 6.84 -21.26
CA SER A 61 -13.81 7.57 -20.53
C SER A 61 -14.91 6.65 -20.00
N GLU A 62 -15.41 5.76 -20.87
CA GLU A 62 -16.42 4.76 -20.49
C GLU A 62 -15.87 3.76 -19.47
N ALA A 63 -14.64 3.26 -19.63
CA ALA A 63 -14.02 2.36 -18.65
C ALA A 63 -13.89 3.01 -17.26
N GLN A 64 -13.46 4.28 -17.22
CA GLN A 64 -13.34 5.05 -15.98
C GLN A 64 -14.70 5.29 -15.33
N ARG A 65 -15.75 5.56 -16.13
CA ARG A 65 -17.13 5.68 -15.65
C ARG A 65 -17.64 4.38 -15.04
N LEU A 66 -17.43 3.25 -15.72
CA LEU A 66 -17.79 1.91 -15.21
C LEU A 66 -17.03 1.56 -13.92
N ALA A 67 -15.77 2.00 -13.80
CA ALA A 67 -15.02 1.84 -12.56
C ALA A 67 -15.59 2.75 -11.45
N ALA A 68 -15.95 4.00 -11.74
CA ALA A 68 -16.60 4.86 -10.77
C ALA A 68 -17.89 4.24 -10.22
N GLU A 69 -18.72 3.66 -11.08
CA GLU A 69 -19.91 2.91 -10.67
C GLU A 69 -19.57 1.70 -9.79
N ALA A 70 -18.53 0.93 -10.14
CA ALA A 70 -18.16 -0.28 -9.41
C ALA A 70 -17.71 0.00 -7.97
N TRP A 71 -16.98 1.09 -7.74
CA TRP A 71 -16.47 1.48 -6.42
C TRP A 71 -17.31 2.55 -5.72
N GLY A 72 -18.41 3.02 -6.33
CA GLY A 72 -19.27 4.06 -5.77
C GLY A 72 -18.62 5.45 -5.70
N ALA A 73 -17.73 5.74 -6.64
CA ALA A 73 -17.06 7.04 -6.77
C ALA A 73 -17.82 7.97 -7.73
N GLU A 74 -17.61 9.28 -7.60
CA GLU A 74 -18.07 10.25 -8.61
C GLU A 74 -17.17 10.21 -9.85
N ARG A 75 -15.85 10.12 -9.63
CA ARG A 75 -14.85 10.00 -10.69
C ARG A 75 -13.81 8.96 -10.34
N SER A 76 -13.35 8.21 -11.34
CA SER A 76 -12.21 7.31 -11.21
C SER A 76 -11.18 7.59 -12.29
N LEU A 77 -9.91 7.60 -11.91
CA LEU A 77 -8.77 7.86 -12.79
C LEU A 77 -7.85 6.64 -12.79
N PHE A 78 -7.58 6.09 -13.98
CA PHE A 78 -6.67 4.95 -14.09
C PHE A 78 -5.23 5.40 -13.86
N LEU A 79 -4.48 4.62 -13.06
CA LEU A 79 -3.09 4.88 -12.74
C LEU A 79 -2.22 3.81 -13.40
N VAL A 80 -1.36 4.24 -14.32
CA VAL A 80 -0.36 3.37 -14.98
C VAL A 80 1.04 3.49 -14.37
N ASN A 81 1.20 4.36 -13.35
CA ASN A 81 2.44 4.59 -12.59
C ASN A 81 2.32 4.11 -11.12
N GLY A 82 1.38 3.21 -10.84
CA GLY A 82 1.09 2.69 -9.49
C GLY A 82 0.25 3.62 -8.62
N ALA A 83 -0.25 3.10 -7.49
CA ALA A 83 -0.94 3.89 -6.46
C ALA A 83 -0.11 5.09 -5.96
N THR A 84 1.22 5.00 -6.05
CA THR A 84 2.14 6.10 -5.80
C THR A 84 1.74 7.39 -6.52
N SER A 85 1.40 7.33 -7.81
CA SER A 85 1.02 8.54 -8.56
C SER A 85 -0.31 9.11 -8.08
N GLY A 86 -1.27 8.26 -7.65
CA GLY A 86 -2.53 8.72 -7.06
C GLY A 86 -2.32 9.50 -5.76
N ILE A 87 -1.46 9.01 -4.87
CA ILE A 87 -1.07 9.72 -3.64
C ILE A 87 -0.40 11.05 -3.96
N HIS A 88 0.48 11.07 -4.97
CA HIS A 88 1.15 12.29 -5.42
C HIS A 88 0.17 13.31 -5.98
N CYS A 89 -0.84 12.89 -6.76
CA CYS A 89 -1.89 13.75 -7.27
C CYS A 89 -2.66 14.43 -6.14
N LEU A 90 -3.07 13.66 -5.13
CA LEU A 90 -3.82 14.18 -3.98
C LEU A 90 -2.99 15.18 -3.18
N LEU A 91 -1.72 14.89 -2.90
CA LEU A 91 -0.82 15.81 -2.20
C LEU A 91 -0.54 17.09 -3.00
N LEU A 92 -0.31 16.99 -4.31
CA LEU A 92 -0.13 18.15 -5.18
C LEU A 92 -1.38 19.03 -5.26
N ALA A 93 -2.56 18.42 -5.22
CA ALA A 93 -3.83 19.14 -5.26
C ALA A 93 -4.07 20.00 -4.01
N LEU A 94 -3.48 19.67 -2.85
CA LEU A 94 -3.53 20.53 -1.66
C LEU A 94 -2.85 21.89 -1.91
N GLY A 95 -1.77 21.86 -2.69
CA GLY A 95 -0.89 23.00 -2.97
C GLY A 95 0.25 23.15 -1.96
N GLU A 96 1.20 23.99 -2.34
CA GLU A 96 2.43 24.24 -1.60
C GLU A 96 2.19 24.77 -0.18
N GLU A 97 3.09 24.44 0.76
CA GLU A 97 3.03 24.76 2.19
C GLU A 97 1.74 24.33 2.92
N SER A 98 0.88 23.54 2.29
CA SER A 98 -0.36 23.06 2.90
C SER A 98 -0.06 22.06 4.00
N ARG A 99 -0.64 22.28 5.19
CA ARG A 99 -0.53 21.33 6.30
C ARG A 99 -1.48 20.16 6.06
N VAL A 100 -0.97 18.95 6.23
CA VAL A 100 -1.71 17.72 5.98
C VAL A 100 -1.46 16.71 7.08
N LEU A 101 -2.53 16.14 7.65
CA LEU A 101 -2.41 15.06 8.61
C LEU A 101 -2.03 13.78 7.88
N LEU A 102 -0.98 13.10 8.33
CA LEU A 102 -0.55 11.81 7.78
C LEU A 102 -0.32 10.82 8.93
N PRO A 103 -0.74 9.56 8.81
CA PRO A 103 -0.39 8.58 9.83
C PRO A 103 1.10 8.23 9.73
N ARG A 104 1.74 7.93 10.87
CA ARG A 104 3.18 7.64 10.89
C ARG A 104 3.54 6.40 10.06
N ASN A 105 2.60 5.47 9.89
CA ASN A 105 2.75 4.28 9.05
C ASN A 105 2.51 4.53 7.55
N ALA A 106 2.43 5.79 7.10
CA ALA A 106 2.30 6.14 5.70
C ALA A 106 3.41 5.51 4.84
N HIS A 107 3.02 4.97 3.69
CA HIS A 107 3.95 4.35 2.75
C HIS A 107 5.00 5.37 2.23
N ARG A 108 6.20 4.90 1.86
CA ARG A 108 7.28 5.75 1.34
C ARG A 108 6.89 6.66 0.17
N SER A 109 5.82 6.33 -0.56
CA SER A 109 5.27 7.18 -1.63
C SER A 109 4.85 8.56 -1.12
N PHE A 110 4.36 8.66 0.12
CA PHE A 110 4.02 9.94 0.75
C PHE A 110 5.23 10.85 0.85
N LEU A 111 6.41 10.33 1.20
CA LEU A 111 7.63 11.12 1.24
C LEU A 111 7.94 11.76 -0.13
N GLY A 112 7.85 10.97 -1.21
CA GLY A 112 8.00 11.50 -2.57
C GLY A 112 6.95 12.56 -2.90
N GLY A 113 5.70 12.32 -2.51
CA GLY A 113 4.60 13.27 -2.72
C GLY A 113 4.79 14.57 -1.93
N LEU A 114 5.29 14.51 -0.69
CA LEU A 114 5.62 15.68 0.13
C LEU A 114 6.77 16.48 -0.48
N VAL A 115 7.80 15.81 -1.01
CA VAL A 115 8.90 16.49 -1.72
C VAL A 115 8.38 17.21 -2.96
N ILE A 116 7.56 16.56 -3.79
CA ILE A 116 7.09 17.13 -5.06
C ILE A 116 6.01 18.20 -4.82
N SER A 117 5.13 18.04 -3.83
CA SER A 117 4.06 19.00 -3.51
C SER A 117 4.50 20.18 -2.65
N GLY A 118 5.50 19.99 -1.78
CA GLY A 118 5.85 20.98 -0.75
C GLY A 118 4.85 21.03 0.39
N ALA A 119 3.95 20.06 0.49
CA ALA A 119 3.04 19.97 1.62
C ALA A 119 3.83 19.68 2.91
N ARG A 120 3.33 20.23 4.02
CA ARG A 120 3.94 20.10 5.34
C ARG A 120 3.21 19.02 6.14
N PRO A 121 3.84 17.86 6.41
CA PRO A 121 3.18 16.79 7.13
C PRO A 121 3.03 17.13 8.62
N ILE A 122 1.87 16.78 9.18
CA ILE A 122 1.64 16.67 10.62
C ILE A 122 1.40 15.18 10.88
N PHE A 123 2.41 14.51 11.44
CA PHE A 123 2.31 13.07 11.65
C PHE A 123 1.41 12.73 12.85
N VAL A 124 0.58 11.71 12.66
CA VAL A 124 -0.34 11.14 13.64
C VAL A 124 0.22 9.80 14.10
N GLU A 125 0.21 9.59 15.42
CA GLU A 125 0.65 8.35 16.05
C GLU A 125 -0.29 7.18 15.68
N CYS A 126 0.30 6.01 15.46
CA CYS A 126 -0.42 4.77 15.19
C CYS A 126 -0.43 3.88 16.43
N GLU A 127 -1.50 3.13 16.63
CA GLU A 127 -1.55 2.08 17.63
C GLU A 127 -0.70 0.90 17.19
N MET A 128 0.05 0.37 18.15
CA MET A 128 1.00 -0.70 17.93
C MET A 128 0.55 -1.95 18.69
N ASP A 129 0.58 -3.09 18.01
CA ASP A 129 0.57 -4.38 18.68
C ASP A 129 1.94 -4.59 19.33
N ALA A 130 2.00 -4.57 20.66
CA ALA A 130 3.26 -4.68 21.40
C ALA A 130 3.91 -6.06 21.27
N ALA A 131 3.14 -7.13 21.05
CA ALA A 131 3.66 -8.49 20.94
C ALA A 131 4.32 -8.74 19.59
N LEU A 132 3.75 -8.17 18.52
CA LEU A 132 4.25 -8.33 17.15
C LEU A 132 5.08 -7.15 16.63
N GLY A 133 5.01 -5.98 17.28
CA GLY A 133 5.69 -4.76 16.85
C GLY A 133 5.13 -4.21 15.53
N ILE A 134 3.82 -4.34 15.30
CA ILE A 134 3.16 -3.92 14.05
C ILE A 134 2.14 -2.80 14.30
N ALA A 135 2.05 -1.83 13.39
CA ALA A 135 1.00 -0.82 13.45
C ALA A 135 -0.32 -1.41 12.96
N VAL A 136 -1.37 -1.27 13.78
CA VAL A 136 -2.67 -1.91 13.55
C VAL A 136 -3.79 -0.91 13.31
N SER A 137 -3.70 0.32 13.83
CA SER A 137 -4.73 1.34 13.61
C SER A 137 -4.21 2.75 13.86
N VAL A 138 -5.04 3.73 13.54
CA VAL A 138 -4.95 5.14 13.94
C VAL A 138 -6.26 5.48 14.62
N LYS A 139 -6.18 5.85 15.89
CA LYS A 139 -7.35 6.22 16.69
C LYS A 139 -7.98 7.54 16.24
N PRO A 140 -9.31 7.66 16.21
CA PRO A 140 -10.00 8.94 16.05
C PRO A 140 -9.51 10.01 17.04
N GLU A 141 -9.17 9.62 18.29
CA GLU A 141 -8.63 10.51 19.31
C GLU A 141 -7.28 11.11 18.93
N ASN A 142 -6.40 10.32 18.31
CA ASN A 142 -5.09 10.80 17.86
C ASN A 142 -5.25 11.84 16.74
N ILE A 143 -6.23 11.64 15.84
CA ILE A 143 -6.59 12.62 14.81
C ILE A 143 -7.14 13.90 15.46
N ARG A 144 -8.08 13.77 16.39
CA ARG A 144 -8.68 14.91 17.12
C ARG A 144 -7.61 15.74 17.83
N ALA A 145 -6.69 15.10 18.53
CA ALA A 145 -5.59 15.79 19.23
C ALA A 145 -4.70 16.62 18.30
N LYS A 146 -4.44 16.15 17.05
CA LYS A 146 -3.68 16.92 16.07
C LYS A 146 -4.50 18.06 15.48
N LEU A 147 -5.80 17.86 15.24
CA LEU A 147 -6.69 18.93 14.80
C LEU A 147 -6.77 20.05 15.84
N ASP A 148 -6.97 19.71 17.11
CA ASP A 148 -7.07 20.68 18.21
C ASP A 148 -5.78 21.49 18.42
N SER A 149 -4.62 20.90 18.15
CA SER A 149 -3.31 21.52 18.39
C SER A 149 -2.71 22.26 17.18
N CYS A 150 -3.27 22.10 15.98
CA CYS A 150 -2.71 22.64 14.75
C CYS A 150 -3.76 23.38 13.91
N SER A 151 -3.49 24.65 13.59
CA SER A 151 -4.29 25.43 12.63
C SER A 151 -3.96 25.10 11.18
N ASP A 152 -4.86 25.50 10.27
CA ASP A 152 -4.65 25.55 8.82
C ASP A 152 -4.36 24.20 8.16
N ILE A 153 -4.84 23.11 8.76
CA ILE A 153 -4.84 21.78 8.14
C ILE A 153 -5.78 21.84 6.94
N LYS A 154 -5.30 21.43 5.77
CA LYS A 154 -6.12 21.40 4.55
C LYS A 154 -6.77 20.06 4.28
N GLY A 155 -6.22 18.97 4.79
CA GLY A 155 -6.74 17.63 4.55
C GLY A 155 -6.08 16.61 5.47
N ALA A 156 -6.70 15.43 5.57
CA ALA A 156 -6.18 14.30 6.32
C ALA A 156 -6.03 13.09 5.41
N PHE A 157 -4.92 12.37 5.55
CA PHE A 157 -4.79 11.03 5.02
C PHE A 157 -4.94 9.98 6.10
N LEU A 158 -5.38 8.80 5.67
CA LEU A 158 -5.38 7.57 6.44
C LEU A 158 -4.85 6.43 5.56
N VAL A 159 -4.21 5.43 6.16
CA VAL A 159 -3.84 4.18 5.48
C VAL A 159 -4.75 3.09 6.01
N SER A 160 -5.68 2.62 5.18
CA SER A 160 -6.70 1.64 5.58
C SER A 160 -7.13 0.81 4.36
N PRO A 161 -6.98 -0.53 4.36
CA PRO A 161 -6.40 -1.34 5.43
C PRO A 161 -4.90 -1.09 5.62
N THR A 162 -4.38 -1.44 6.79
CA THR A 162 -2.94 -1.51 7.03
C THR A 162 -2.32 -2.64 6.20
N TYR A 163 -0.99 -2.68 6.12
CA TYR A 163 -0.28 -3.76 5.41
C TYR A 163 -0.64 -5.15 5.94
N TYR A 164 -0.93 -5.25 7.25
CA TYR A 164 -1.27 -6.47 7.96
C TYR A 164 -2.75 -6.85 7.87
N GLY A 165 -3.58 -6.00 7.26
CA GLY A 165 -4.98 -6.31 6.95
C GLY A 165 -6.00 -5.68 7.91
N THR A 166 -5.58 -5.05 9.01
CA THR A 166 -6.51 -4.34 9.90
C THR A 166 -7.08 -3.09 9.23
N VAL A 167 -8.34 -2.79 9.50
CA VAL A 167 -9.09 -1.65 8.94
C VAL A 167 -9.40 -0.68 10.07
N ASN A 168 -9.13 0.60 9.83
CA ASN A 168 -9.37 1.67 10.80
C ASN A 168 -10.86 2.02 10.89
N GLU A 169 -11.25 2.76 11.91
CA GLU A 169 -12.57 3.41 12.06
C GLU A 169 -12.76 4.56 11.06
N VAL A 170 -12.72 4.27 9.75
CA VAL A 170 -12.76 5.26 8.66
C VAL A 170 -13.98 6.17 8.79
N LYS A 171 -15.13 5.60 9.17
CA LYS A 171 -16.38 6.35 9.35
C LYS A 171 -16.25 7.45 10.38
N GLU A 172 -15.79 7.09 11.58
CA GLU A 172 -15.67 8.02 12.69
C GLU A 172 -14.64 9.11 12.38
N ILE A 173 -13.51 8.74 11.76
CA ILE A 173 -12.49 9.69 11.32
C ILE A 173 -13.05 10.62 10.23
N ALA A 174 -13.83 10.11 9.28
CA ALA A 174 -14.46 10.92 8.23
C ALA A 174 -15.47 11.92 8.82
N GLU A 175 -16.28 11.50 9.79
CA GLU A 175 -17.21 12.36 10.51
C GLU A 175 -16.47 13.45 11.29
N LEU A 176 -15.41 13.08 12.02
CA LEU A 176 -14.55 14.00 12.77
C LEU A 176 -13.92 15.08 11.89
N VAL A 177 -13.24 14.70 10.79
CA VAL A 177 -12.56 15.70 9.95
C VAL A 177 -13.54 16.58 9.17
N ARG A 178 -14.76 16.09 8.94
CA ARG A 178 -15.85 16.87 8.33
C ARG A 178 -16.33 17.99 9.24
N GLU A 179 -16.35 17.80 10.57
CA GLU A 179 -16.61 18.88 11.54
C GLU A 179 -15.59 20.02 11.42
N TRP A 180 -14.37 19.69 10.98
CA TRP A 180 -13.28 20.62 10.72
C TRP A 180 -13.26 21.18 9.30
N GLY A 181 -14.20 20.77 8.44
CA GLY A 181 -14.32 21.26 7.06
C GLY A 181 -13.18 20.83 6.14
N ILE A 182 -12.47 19.74 6.45
CA ILE A 182 -11.38 19.20 5.62
C ILE A 182 -11.71 17.82 5.07
N PRO A 183 -11.22 17.44 3.87
CA PRO A 183 -11.45 16.12 3.32
C PRO A 183 -10.56 15.04 3.94
N LEU A 184 -11.16 13.84 4.09
CA LEU A 184 -10.43 12.60 4.33
C LEU A 184 -10.06 11.95 2.99
N MET A 185 -8.78 11.64 2.80
CA MET A 185 -8.25 10.87 1.69
C MET A 185 -7.68 9.56 2.24
N VAL A 186 -7.94 8.42 1.60
CA VAL A 186 -7.47 7.12 2.10
C VAL A 186 -6.53 6.46 1.12
N ASP A 187 -5.32 6.14 1.57
CA ASP A 187 -4.48 5.14 0.90
C ASP A 187 -5.07 3.76 1.20
N GLU A 188 -5.95 3.33 0.31
CA GLU A 188 -6.65 2.05 0.36
C GLU A 188 -5.92 1.01 -0.50
N ALA A 189 -4.60 1.11 -0.65
CA ALA A 189 -3.89 0.34 -1.66
C ALA A 189 -4.09 -1.19 -1.59
N HIS A 190 -4.42 -1.73 -0.42
CA HIS A 190 -4.71 -3.16 -0.20
C HIS A 190 -6.20 -3.49 -0.05
N GLY A 191 -7.12 -2.53 -0.21
CA GLY A 191 -8.57 -2.72 -0.01
C GLY A 191 -9.40 -2.81 -1.29
N ALA A 192 -8.78 -2.92 -2.48
CA ALA A 192 -9.51 -2.78 -3.74
C ALA A 192 -10.63 -3.82 -3.97
N HIS A 193 -10.54 -5.00 -3.35
CA HIS A 193 -11.49 -6.11 -3.49
C HIS A 193 -12.71 -5.97 -2.57
N PHE A 194 -12.68 -5.08 -1.59
CA PHE A 194 -13.68 -4.94 -0.54
C PHE A 194 -15.11 -4.67 -1.06
N VAL A 195 -15.25 -3.82 -2.08
CA VAL A 195 -16.57 -3.45 -2.64
C VAL A 195 -17.32 -4.62 -3.28
N PHE A 196 -16.66 -5.73 -3.57
CA PHE A 196 -17.25 -6.86 -4.32
C PHE A 196 -17.86 -7.94 -3.41
N HIS A 197 -17.79 -7.81 -2.09
CA HIS A 197 -18.39 -8.76 -1.16
C HIS A 197 -18.84 -8.12 0.16
N PRO A 198 -20.08 -8.36 0.64
CA PRO A 198 -20.60 -7.69 1.84
C PRO A 198 -19.99 -8.16 3.17
N GLU A 199 -19.34 -9.33 3.20
CA GLU A 199 -18.61 -9.83 4.39
C GLU A 199 -17.14 -9.42 4.44
N TYR A 200 -16.70 -8.61 3.48
CA TYR A 200 -15.39 -7.95 3.56
C TYR A 200 -15.58 -6.56 4.20
N PRO A 201 -14.48 -5.94 4.68
CA PRO A 201 -14.57 -4.60 5.24
C PRO A 201 -15.20 -3.62 4.27
N ARG A 202 -15.88 -2.59 4.79
CA ARG A 202 -16.48 -1.56 3.93
C ARG A 202 -15.40 -0.65 3.36
N ALA A 203 -15.51 -0.34 2.07
CA ALA A 203 -14.53 0.49 1.39
C ALA A 203 -14.57 1.94 1.88
N ALA A 204 -13.43 2.64 1.82
CA ALA A 204 -13.28 3.95 2.44
C ALA A 204 -14.30 5.00 1.96
N LEU A 205 -14.61 5.01 0.66
CA LEU A 205 -15.63 5.92 0.10
C LEU A 205 -17.03 5.66 0.67
N GLN A 206 -17.37 4.39 0.93
CA GLN A 206 -18.67 4.01 1.51
C GLN A 206 -18.80 4.44 2.97
N GLU A 207 -17.68 4.67 3.65
CA GLU A 207 -17.57 5.16 5.02
C GLU A 207 -17.31 6.67 5.08
N GLY A 208 -17.43 7.39 3.96
CA GLY A 208 -17.40 8.86 3.94
C GLY A 208 -16.04 9.49 3.67
N ALA A 209 -15.02 8.72 3.30
CA ALA A 209 -13.82 9.30 2.69
C ALA A 209 -14.18 10.01 1.37
N GLN A 210 -13.52 11.13 1.08
CA GLN A 210 -13.77 11.91 -0.14
C GLN A 210 -12.81 11.56 -1.29
N ALA A 211 -11.75 10.79 -1.03
CA ALA A 211 -10.94 10.16 -2.07
C ALA A 211 -10.33 8.86 -1.54
N SER A 212 -10.11 7.89 -2.43
CA SER A 212 -9.33 6.69 -2.10
C SER A 212 -8.40 6.27 -3.25
N VAL A 213 -7.24 5.72 -2.90
CA VAL A 213 -6.25 5.25 -3.85
C VAL A 213 -6.08 3.74 -3.70
N HIS A 214 -6.31 3.00 -4.78
CA HIS A 214 -6.13 1.55 -4.82
C HIS A 214 -4.89 1.17 -5.62
N GLY A 215 -4.08 0.29 -5.05
CA GLY A 215 -3.01 -0.42 -5.75
C GLY A 215 -3.57 -1.73 -6.29
N LEU A 216 -4.36 -1.67 -7.35
CA LEU A 216 -5.12 -2.81 -7.87
C LEU A 216 -4.30 -4.10 -7.98
N HIS A 217 -3.05 -4.04 -8.45
CA HIS A 217 -2.18 -5.23 -8.60
C HIS A 217 -1.88 -5.98 -7.29
N LYS A 218 -2.19 -5.39 -6.13
CA LYS A 218 -2.00 -6.02 -4.82
C LYS A 218 -3.10 -7.05 -4.52
N THR A 219 -4.34 -6.78 -4.90
CA THR A 219 -5.50 -7.62 -4.52
C THR A 219 -6.44 -7.99 -5.67
N MET A 220 -6.25 -7.41 -6.84
CA MET A 220 -7.08 -7.60 -8.04
C MET A 220 -6.24 -8.23 -9.16
N PRO A 221 -6.85 -8.93 -10.14
CA PRO A 221 -6.13 -9.67 -11.18
C PRO A 221 -5.66 -8.73 -12.31
N VAL A 222 -4.78 -7.78 -11.97
CA VAL A 222 -4.23 -6.79 -12.90
C VAL A 222 -2.70 -6.91 -12.98
N LEU A 223 -2.12 -6.30 -14.00
CA LEU A 223 -0.66 -6.24 -14.16
C LEU A 223 -0.04 -5.30 -13.11
N THR A 224 1.20 -5.58 -12.70
CA THR A 224 1.96 -4.72 -11.77
C THR A 224 2.01 -3.28 -12.27
N GLN A 225 1.98 -2.31 -11.35
CA GLN A 225 1.82 -0.86 -11.59
C GLN A 225 0.39 -0.40 -11.89
N ALA A 226 -0.54 -1.28 -12.24
CA ALA A 226 -1.94 -0.87 -12.37
C ALA A 226 -2.52 -0.47 -11.00
N GLY A 227 -3.18 0.68 -10.98
CA GLY A 227 -3.90 1.23 -9.84
C GLY A 227 -5.06 2.12 -10.30
N ILE A 228 -5.82 2.64 -9.33
CA ILE A 228 -6.93 3.56 -9.61
C ILE A 228 -7.04 4.57 -8.47
N LEU A 229 -7.29 5.83 -8.83
CA LEU A 229 -7.62 6.91 -7.89
C LEU A 229 -9.10 7.21 -8.02
N HIS A 230 -9.84 7.12 -6.92
CA HIS A 230 -11.24 7.45 -6.85
C HIS A 230 -11.46 8.77 -6.12
N LEU A 231 -12.35 9.58 -6.66
CA LEU A 231 -12.82 10.82 -6.06
C LEU A 231 -14.30 10.67 -5.73
N GLY A 232 -14.63 10.83 -4.45
CA GLY A 232 -16.00 10.82 -3.95
C GLY A 232 -16.72 12.12 -4.27
N ALA A 233 -18.04 12.11 -4.07
CA ALA A 233 -18.86 13.26 -4.36
C ALA A 233 -18.48 14.48 -3.50
N GLY A 234 -18.40 15.66 -4.13
CA GLY A 234 -18.04 16.90 -3.45
C GLY A 234 -16.58 17.01 -3.00
N PHE A 235 -15.67 16.19 -3.53
CA PHE A 235 -14.23 16.36 -3.28
C PHE A 235 -13.74 17.71 -3.82
N PRO A 236 -13.15 18.59 -2.98
CA PRO A 236 -12.98 20.02 -3.30
C PRO A 236 -11.96 20.32 -4.41
N TRP A 237 -11.09 19.37 -4.75
CA TRP A 237 -10.01 19.58 -5.72
C TRP A 237 -10.07 18.63 -6.92
N SER A 238 -11.25 18.19 -7.32
CA SER A 238 -11.42 17.22 -8.42
C SER A 238 -10.69 17.63 -9.70
N ASP A 239 -10.91 18.85 -10.19
CA ASP A 239 -10.27 19.34 -11.42
C ASP A 239 -8.75 19.50 -11.28
N ARG A 240 -8.28 19.93 -10.09
CA ARG A 240 -6.85 20.06 -9.82
C ARG A 240 -6.16 18.70 -9.74
N VAL A 241 -6.84 17.69 -9.20
CA VAL A 241 -6.36 16.31 -9.21
C VAL A 241 -6.25 15.78 -10.64
N GLN A 242 -7.22 16.06 -11.52
CA GLN A 242 -7.10 15.71 -12.94
C GLN A 242 -5.85 16.35 -13.56
N ALA A 243 -5.65 17.66 -13.38
CA ALA A 243 -4.46 18.34 -13.92
C ALA A 243 -3.14 17.76 -13.36
N CYS A 244 -3.13 17.30 -12.11
CA CYS A 244 -1.98 16.63 -11.50
C CYS A 244 -1.79 15.20 -12.03
N HIS A 245 -2.88 14.51 -12.35
CA HIS A 245 -2.85 13.19 -13.00
C HIS A 245 -2.24 13.30 -14.40
N ASP A 246 -2.64 14.28 -15.19
CA ASP A 246 -2.06 14.54 -16.52
C ASP A 246 -0.56 14.88 -16.43
N LEU A 247 -0.17 15.66 -15.42
CA LEU A 247 1.22 16.04 -15.18
C LEU A 247 2.14 14.86 -14.80
N LEU A 248 1.63 13.94 -13.97
CA LEU A 248 2.42 12.83 -13.43
C LEU A 248 2.37 11.56 -14.27
N THR A 249 1.37 11.44 -15.13
CA THR A 249 1.17 10.26 -15.98
C THR A 249 2.10 10.31 -17.19
N SER A 250 2.61 9.15 -17.61
CA SER A 250 3.40 9.03 -18.84
C SER A 250 2.64 9.63 -20.04
N THR A 251 3.33 10.37 -20.91
CA THR A 251 2.79 10.83 -22.21
C THR A 251 2.51 9.69 -23.19
N SER A 252 2.93 8.46 -22.85
CA SER A 252 2.60 7.24 -23.57
C SER A 252 2.13 6.20 -22.56
N PRO A 253 0.86 6.25 -22.13
CA PRO A 253 0.32 5.36 -21.10
C PRO A 253 0.20 3.92 -21.62
N SER A 254 0.37 2.95 -20.73
CA SER A 254 0.34 1.53 -21.12
C SER A 254 -1.09 1.02 -21.28
N TYR A 255 -1.50 0.76 -22.52
CA TYR A 255 -2.77 0.11 -22.83
C TYR A 255 -2.92 -1.28 -22.22
N PRO A 256 -1.89 -2.15 -22.16
CA PRO A 256 -1.98 -3.41 -21.44
C PRO A 256 -2.36 -3.23 -19.97
N LEU A 257 -1.81 -2.21 -19.28
CA LEU A 257 -2.19 -1.91 -17.90
C LEU A 257 -3.66 -1.46 -17.82
N MET A 258 -4.08 -0.49 -18.64
CA MET A 258 -5.46 0.01 -18.64
C MET A 258 -6.48 -1.07 -18.99
N ALA A 259 -6.18 -1.91 -19.98
CA ALA A 259 -7.02 -3.05 -20.35
C ALA A 259 -7.11 -4.07 -19.21
N SER A 260 -6.02 -4.32 -18.47
CA SER A 260 -6.06 -5.21 -17.31
C SER A 260 -6.98 -4.68 -16.20
N ILE A 261 -6.98 -3.36 -15.96
CA ILE A 261 -7.89 -2.70 -15.01
C ILE A 261 -9.36 -2.92 -15.43
N ASP A 262 -9.66 -2.64 -16.70
CA ASP A 262 -11.00 -2.75 -17.25
C ASP A 262 -11.54 -4.20 -17.19
N ILE A 263 -10.70 -5.18 -17.56
CA ILE A 263 -11.01 -6.62 -17.46
C ILE A 263 -11.22 -7.03 -16.00
N ALA A 264 -10.34 -6.63 -15.10
CA ALA A 264 -10.41 -6.98 -13.68
C ALA A 264 -11.67 -6.44 -13.02
N ARG A 265 -12.02 -5.17 -13.27
CA ARG A 265 -13.29 -4.57 -12.83
C ARG A 265 -14.46 -5.43 -13.31
N ALA A 266 -14.54 -5.71 -14.62
CA ALA A 266 -15.68 -6.42 -15.17
C ALA A 266 -15.79 -7.87 -14.67
N THR A 267 -14.64 -8.53 -14.43
CA THR A 267 -14.57 -9.86 -13.83
C THR A 267 -15.08 -9.84 -12.39
N MET A 268 -14.61 -8.89 -11.57
CA MET A 268 -14.97 -8.80 -10.16
C MET A 268 -16.42 -8.32 -9.95
N GLN A 269 -16.95 -7.45 -10.80
CA GLN A 269 -18.39 -7.11 -10.78
C GLN A 269 -19.27 -8.32 -11.07
N LYS A 270 -18.84 -9.22 -11.96
CA LYS A 270 -19.65 -10.37 -12.38
C LYS A 270 -19.50 -11.59 -11.45
N HIS A 271 -18.27 -11.87 -11.02
CA HIS A 271 -17.89 -13.10 -10.33
C HIS A 271 -17.24 -12.85 -8.96
N GLY A 272 -16.91 -11.61 -8.63
CA GLY A 272 -16.12 -11.26 -7.44
C GLY A 272 -16.77 -11.73 -6.14
N ARG A 273 -18.10 -11.69 -6.05
CA ARG A 273 -18.81 -12.17 -4.84
C ARG A 273 -18.50 -13.65 -4.55
N GLU A 274 -18.73 -14.52 -5.52
CA GLU A 274 -18.50 -15.96 -5.36
C GLU A 274 -17.01 -16.29 -5.17
N LEU A 275 -16.14 -15.62 -5.94
CA LEU A 275 -14.70 -15.78 -5.86
C LEU A 275 -14.15 -15.42 -4.47
N LEU A 276 -14.60 -14.29 -3.92
CA LEU A 276 -14.18 -13.82 -2.60
C LEU A 276 -14.75 -14.67 -1.47
N GLU A 277 -16.01 -15.11 -1.55
CA GLU A 277 -16.60 -16.03 -0.56
C GLU A 277 -15.76 -17.32 -0.44
N GLN A 278 -15.46 -17.98 -1.57
CA GLN A 278 -14.64 -19.19 -1.56
C GLN A 278 -13.23 -18.96 -1.01
N ALA A 279 -12.61 -17.82 -1.34
CA ALA A 279 -11.28 -17.47 -0.85
C ALA A 279 -11.28 -17.23 0.66
N LYS A 280 -12.31 -16.54 1.17
CA LYS A 280 -12.52 -16.31 2.60
C LYS A 280 -12.73 -17.63 3.35
N GLU A 281 -13.65 -18.48 2.90
CA GLU A 281 -13.90 -19.79 3.52
C GLU A 281 -12.64 -20.64 3.61
N ARG A 282 -11.83 -20.70 2.53
CA ARG A 282 -10.55 -21.42 2.53
C ARG A 282 -9.53 -20.80 3.48
N THR A 283 -9.48 -19.47 3.54
CA THR A 283 -8.51 -18.77 4.40
C THR A 283 -8.85 -18.97 5.87
N GLU A 284 -10.13 -18.88 6.25
CA GLU A 284 -10.56 -19.16 7.62
C GLU A 284 -10.37 -20.64 7.99
N GLY A 285 -10.69 -21.58 7.08
CA GLY A 285 -10.40 -23.00 7.32
C GLY A 285 -8.90 -23.30 7.47
N CYS A 286 -8.03 -22.56 6.75
CA CYS A 286 -6.59 -22.63 6.93
C CYS A 286 -6.15 -22.05 8.29
N ARG A 287 -6.74 -20.91 8.69
CA ARG A 287 -6.52 -20.26 9.98
C ARG A 287 -6.84 -21.20 11.13
N ASP A 288 -7.99 -21.87 11.09
CA ASP A 288 -8.40 -22.86 12.10
C ASP A 288 -7.38 -24.00 12.23
N ARG A 289 -6.88 -24.49 11.09
CA ARG A 289 -5.85 -25.54 11.07
C ARG A 289 -4.55 -25.04 11.67
N ILE A 290 -4.13 -23.81 11.37
CA ILE A 290 -2.92 -23.20 11.94
C ILE A 290 -3.04 -23.04 13.45
N ASN A 291 -4.19 -22.60 13.95
CA ASN A 291 -4.47 -22.48 15.38
C ASN A 291 -4.46 -23.84 16.12
N GLY A 292 -4.62 -24.94 15.40
CA GLY A 292 -4.44 -26.30 15.92
C GLY A 292 -2.98 -26.82 15.91
N ILE A 293 -2.02 -26.08 15.35
CA ILE A 293 -0.62 -26.49 15.26
C ILE A 293 0.18 -25.88 16.42
N PRO A 294 0.82 -26.70 17.28
CA PRO A 294 1.64 -26.19 18.38
C PRO A 294 2.74 -25.23 17.89
N GLY A 295 2.91 -24.11 18.58
CA GLY A 295 3.92 -23.11 18.23
C GLY A 295 3.49 -22.06 17.20
N PHE A 296 2.26 -22.16 16.69
CA PHE A 296 1.66 -21.12 15.83
C PHE A 296 0.34 -20.61 16.38
N ALA A 297 -0.01 -19.38 15.99
CA ALA A 297 -1.34 -18.79 16.16
C ALA A 297 -1.66 -17.88 14.97
N SER A 298 -2.93 -17.59 14.75
CA SER A 298 -3.36 -16.65 13.72
C SER A 298 -4.69 -16.01 14.12
N ARG A 299 -4.66 -14.69 14.34
CA ARG A 299 -5.81 -13.90 14.80
C ARG A 299 -6.81 -13.60 13.70
N SER A 300 -8.07 -13.56 14.09
CA SER A 300 -9.24 -13.21 13.29
C SER A 300 -9.94 -12.01 13.94
N ARG A 301 -11.13 -12.21 14.54
CA ARG A 301 -11.90 -11.19 15.26
C ARG A 301 -11.19 -10.64 16.49
N GLU A 302 -10.16 -11.31 16.99
CA GLU A 302 -9.30 -10.81 18.07
C GLU A 302 -8.64 -9.46 17.71
N PHE A 303 -8.50 -9.12 16.42
CA PHE A 303 -8.05 -7.77 16.03
C PHE A 303 -9.01 -6.65 16.47
N LEU A 304 -10.31 -6.95 16.58
CA LEU A 304 -11.35 -5.98 16.96
C LEU A 304 -11.29 -5.59 18.44
N GLU A 305 -10.53 -6.34 19.25
CA GLU A 305 -10.27 -5.99 20.65
C GLU A 305 -9.26 -4.85 20.77
N THR A 306 -8.58 -4.50 19.67
CA THR A 306 -7.63 -3.39 19.63
C THR A 306 -8.34 -2.09 19.27
N GLU A 307 -8.18 -1.06 20.10
CA GLU A 307 -8.78 0.26 19.87
C GLU A 307 -8.37 0.84 18.50
N GLY A 308 -9.32 1.49 17.82
CA GLY A 308 -9.11 2.03 16.47
C GLY A 308 -9.23 1.01 15.33
N VAL A 309 -9.39 -0.29 15.63
CA VAL A 309 -9.60 -1.34 14.62
C VAL A 309 -11.10 -1.61 14.46
N ALA A 310 -11.64 -1.29 13.28
CA ALA A 310 -13.05 -1.52 12.94
C ALA A 310 -13.29 -2.89 12.30
N ASP A 311 -12.34 -3.40 11.53
CA ASP A 311 -12.45 -4.67 10.80
C ASP A 311 -11.07 -5.24 10.42
N TYR A 312 -11.02 -6.38 9.73
CA TYR A 312 -9.81 -6.94 9.13
C TYR A 312 -10.07 -7.62 7.77
N ASP A 313 -9.08 -7.63 6.88
CA ASP A 313 -9.14 -8.35 5.61
C ASP A 313 -8.97 -9.86 5.84
N PRO A 314 -10.00 -10.68 5.57
CA PRO A 314 -9.93 -12.12 5.82
C PRO A 314 -8.89 -12.84 4.94
N LEU A 315 -8.44 -12.24 3.83
CA LEU A 315 -7.40 -12.82 2.97
C LEU A 315 -5.97 -12.51 3.43
N LYS A 316 -5.81 -11.68 4.46
CA LYS A 316 -4.54 -11.46 5.15
C LYS A 316 -4.45 -12.44 6.30
N LEU A 317 -3.55 -13.41 6.15
CA LEU A 317 -3.33 -14.45 7.14
C LEU A 317 -1.99 -14.20 7.84
N LEU A 318 -2.08 -13.57 9.01
CA LEU A 318 -0.93 -13.32 9.87
C LEU A 318 -0.66 -14.56 10.71
N VAL A 319 0.48 -15.22 10.46
CA VAL A 319 0.91 -16.42 11.17
C VAL A 319 1.93 -16.01 12.22
N GLU A 320 1.52 -16.07 13.47
CA GLU A 320 2.32 -15.73 14.64
C GLU A 320 3.09 -16.94 15.13
N ILE A 321 4.33 -16.70 15.54
CA ILE A 321 5.19 -17.69 16.16
C ILE A 321 5.06 -17.54 17.67
N THR A 322 4.56 -18.59 18.32
CA THR A 322 4.35 -18.58 19.77
C THR A 322 5.48 -19.29 20.51
N ASP A 323 5.65 -20.58 20.22
CA ASP A 323 6.53 -21.52 20.93
C ASP A 323 7.40 -22.33 19.96
N LEU A 324 8.19 -21.64 19.13
CA LEU A 324 9.16 -22.26 18.22
C LEU A 324 10.56 -21.72 18.47
N GLU A 325 11.57 -22.54 18.15
CA GLU A 325 12.98 -22.13 18.14
C GLU A 325 13.34 -21.15 17.01
N LEU A 326 12.38 -20.85 16.13
CA LEU A 326 12.58 -20.04 14.94
C LEU A 326 11.99 -18.64 15.12
N ASP A 327 12.64 -17.64 14.53
CA ASP A 327 12.03 -16.33 14.25
C ASP A 327 11.28 -16.33 12.90
N GLY A 328 10.53 -15.26 12.62
CA GLY A 328 9.75 -15.16 11.39
C GLY A 328 10.62 -15.10 10.13
N TYR A 329 11.84 -14.55 10.20
CA TYR A 329 12.77 -14.51 9.07
C TYR A 329 13.30 -15.90 8.72
N GLN A 330 13.62 -16.70 9.74
CA GLN A 330 14.02 -18.10 9.59
C GLN A 330 12.86 -18.95 9.08
N LEU A 331 11.65 -18.76 9.62
CA LEU A 331 10.45 -19.42 9.13
C LEU A 331 10.20 -19.12 7.65
N SER A 332 10.25 -17.84 7.25
CA SER A 332 10.10 -17.42 5.86
C SER A 332 11.15 -18.05 4.94
N ARG A 333 12.40 -18.14 5.38
CA ARG A 333 13.47 -18.82 4.64
C ARG A 333 13.18 -20.30 4.46
N LEU A 334 12.78 -20.99 5.54
CA LEU A 334 12.44 -22.41 5.50
C LEU A 334 11.27 -22.68 4.55
N LEU A 335 10.19 -21.90 4.67
CA LEU A 335 9.03 -21.98 3.79
C LEU A 335 9.43 -21.87 2.31
N ARG A 336 10.29 -20.90 1.97
CA ARG A 336 10.76 -20.69 0.60
C ARG A 336 11.65 -21.82 0.11
N GLU A 337 12.68 -22.17 0.87
CA GLU A 337 13.78 -23.04 0.41
C GLU A 337 13.45 -24.53 0.48
N HIS A 338 12.57 -24.93 1.40
CA HIS A 338 12.23 -26.35 1.61
C HIS A 338 10.80 -26.73 1.22
N TYR A 339 9.87 -25.77 1.18
CA TYR A 339 8.46 -26.04 0.87
C TYR A 339 7.98 -25.32 -0.40
N GLY A 340 8.80 -24.47 -1.02
CA GLY A 340 8.42 -23.71 -2.20
C GLY A 340 7.33 -22.66 -1.93
N ILE A 341 7.22 -22.17 -0.70
CA ILE A 341 6.20 -21.21 -0.27
C ILE A 341 6.85 -19.84 -0.06
N GLN A 342 6.50 -18.88 -0.90
CA GLN A 342 6.91 -17.49 -0.75
C GLN A 342 5.84 -16.74 0.06
N VAL A 343 6.21 -16.28 1.25
CA VAL A 343 5.38 -15.39 2.07
C VAL A 343 5.54 -13.94 1.62
N GLU A 344 4.57 -13.09 1.97
CA GLU A 344 4.58 -11.67 1.61
C GLU A 344 5.62 -10.92 2.45
N LEU A 345 5.64 -11.19 3.75
CA LEU A 345 6.48 -10.47 4.71
C LEU A 345 6.83 -11.38 5.89
N ALA A 346 7.97 -11.10 6.53
CA ALA A 346 8.40 -11.75 7.76
C ALA A 346 8.90 -10.71 8.75
N GLY A 347 8.41 -10.76 9.99
CA GLY A 347 8.92 -10.00 11.13
C GLY A 347 9.56 -10.90 12.19
N GLU A 348 9.84 -10.36 13.37
CA GLU A 348 10.52 -11.11 14.44
C GLU A 348 9.72 -12.36 14.88
N ASN A 349 8.42 -12.17 15.13
CA ASN A 349 7.54 -13.20 15.71
C ASN A 349 6.39 -13.58 14.78
N HIS A 350 6.47 -13.27 13.49
CA HIS A 350 5.38 -13.54 12.55
C HIS A 350 5.85 -13.63 11.09
N VAL A 351 5.05 -14.30 10.29
CA VAL A 351 5.03 -14.16 8.83
C VAL A 351 3.63 -13.74 8.39
N LEU A 352 3.54 -12.87 7.40
CA LEU A 352 2.28 -12.51 6.76
C LEU A 352 2.19 -13.25 5.44
N THR A 353 1.09 -13.98 5.24
CA THR A 353 0.70 -14.47 3.93
C THR A 353 -0.50 -13.69 3.43
N MET A 354 -0.57 -13.53 2.12
CA MET A 354 -1.61 -12.79 1.45
C MET A 354 -2.20 -13.67 0.36
N PHE A 355 -3.45 -14.08 0.54
CA PHE A 355 -4.17 -14.89 -0.44
C PHE A 355 -4.96 -14.02 -1.39
N SER A 356 -5.27 -14.60 -2.54
CA SER A 356 -6.10 -14.04 -3.58
C SER A 356 -7.18 -15.06 -3.94
N PRO A 357 -8.38 -14.64 -4.40
CA PRO A 357 -9.36 -15.57 -4.95
C PRO A 357 -8.87 -16.37 -6.17
N PHE A 358 -7.73 -15.99 -6.76
CA PHE A 358 -7.12 -16.68 -7.90
C PHE A 358 -6.04 -17.69 -7.51
N ASN A 359 -5.75 -17.87 -6.21
CA ASN A 359 -4.89 -18.95 -5.75
C ASN A 359 -5.51 -20.33 -6.02
N HIS A 360 -4.67 -21.34 -6.23
CA HIS A 360 -5.16 -22.70 -6.38
C HIS A 360 -5.66 -23.20 -5.02
N PRO A 361 -6.78 -23.96 -4.92
CA PRO A 361 -7.30 -24.43 -3.64
C PRO A 361 -6.27 -25.17 -2.77
N GLU A 362 -5.33 -25.89 -3.40
CA GLU A 362 -4.24 -26.61 -2.73
C GLU A 362 -3.20 -25.69 -2.04
N ASP A 363 -3.15 -24.40 -2.36
CA ASP A 363 -2.14 -23.48 -1.81
C ASP A 363 -2.32 -23.30 -0.29
N TRP A 364 -3.57 -23.23 0.19
CA TRP A 364 -3.90 -23.22 1.61
C TRP A 364 -3.48 -24.53 2.30
N ASP A 365 -3.69 -25.67 1.64
CA ASP A 365 -3.32 -26.98 2.15
C ASP A 365 -1.81 -27.13 2.31
N LYS A 366 -1.05 -26.65 1.32
CA LYS A 366 0.42 -26.66 1.33
C LYS A 366 0.97 -25.82 2.49
N LEU A 367 0.43 -24.63 2.73
CA LEU A 367 0.85 -23.78 3.85
C LEU A 367 0.62 -24.47 5.20
N ALA A 368 -0.59 -24.95 5.46
CA ALA A 368 -0.91 -25.61 6.72
C ALA A 368 -0.09 -26.91 6.93
N ALA A 369 0.16 -27.67 5.86
CA ALA A 369 1.00 -28.86 5.93
C ALA A 369 2.47 -28.52 6.24
N ALA A 370 3.02 -27.48 5.60
CA ALA A 370 4.38 -27.02 5.86
C ALA A 370 4.56 -26.55 7.30
N LEU A 371 3.64 -25.72 7.80
CA LEU A 371 3.68 -25.25 9.19
C LEU A 371 3.59 -26.41 10.18
N LYS A 372 2.78 -27.44 9.88
CA LYS A 372 2.67 -28.64 10.73
C LYS A 372 3.98 -29.41 10.81
N ASP A 373 4.65 -29.64 9.67
CA ASP A 373 5.96 -30.32 9.63
C ASP A 373 7.06 -29.49 10.32
N ILE A 374 7.05 -28.16 10.15
CA ILE A 374 7.98 -27.25 10.85
C ILE A 374 7.75 -27.32 12.37
N SER A 375 6.50 -27.24 12.82
CA SER A 375 6.15 -27.37 14.24
C SER A 375 6.70 -28.67 14.85
N GLN A 376 6.55 -29.81 14.16
CA GLN A 376 7.06 -31.10 14.64
C GLN A 376 8.58 -31.13 14.84
N ARG A 377 9.33 -30.32 14.08
CA ARG A 377 10.80 -30.29 14.12
C ARG A 377 11.36 -29.24 15.07
N TYR A 378 10.65 -28.11 15.25
CA TYR A 378 11.19 -26.91 15.92
C TYR A 378 10.36 -26.43 17.12
N HIS A 379 9.32 -27.17 17.54
CA HIS A 379 8.52 -26.79 18.71
C HIS A 379 9.32 -26.86 20.02
N ARG A 380 9.30 -25.74 20.75
CA ARG A 380 9.94 -25.61 22.06
C ARG A 380 9.13 -24.70 22.97
N ARG A 381 8.72 -25.23 24.13
CA ARG A 381 7.85 -24.57 25.12
C ARG A 381 8.44 -23.36 25.87
N SER A 382 9.65 -22.92 25.53
CA SER A 382 10.34 -21.83 26.25
C SER A 382 11.34 -21.16 25.34
N ARG A 383 10.87 -20.17 24.58
CA ARG A 383 11.72 -19.16 23.94
C ARG A 383 11.58 -17.87 24.75
N ASP A 384 12.72 -17.29 25.16
CA ASP A 384 12.74 -15.92 25.65
C ASP A 384 12.40 -15.02 24.45
N ARG A 385 11.17 -14.49 24.44
CA ARG A 385 10.81 -13.45 23.46
C ARG A 385 11.64 -12.22 23.81
N ASN A 386 12.47 -11.77 22.87
CA ASN A 386 13.09 -10.46 23.02
C ASN A 386 11.99 -9.41 22.97
N PRO A 387 11.79 -8.60 24.03
CA PRO A 387 10.78 -7.56 23.99
C PRO A 387 11.18 -6.53 22.93
N PHE A 388 10.23 -6.19 22.07
CA PHE A 388 10.38 -5.07 21.14
C PHE A 388 10.55 -3.79 21.97
N PRO A 389 11.60 -2.97 21.72
CA PRO A 389 11.92 -1.82 22.57
C PRO A 389 10.92 -0.66 22.42
N GLY A 390 9.88 -0.81 21.60
CA GLY A 390 8.98 0.26 21.19
C GLY A 390 9.56 1.05 20.01
N PHE A 391 8.69 1.69 19.25
CA PHE A 391 9.12 2.70 18.28
C PHE A 391 9.51 3.98 19.04
N PRO A 392 10.54 4.71 18.58
CA PRO A 392 10.84 6.01 19.16
C PRO A 392 9.66 6.97 18.94
N PRO A 393 9.45 7.94 19.84
CA PRO A 393 8.48 9.01 19.64
C PRO A 393 8.70 9.71 18.29
N ILE A 394 7.63 10.23 17.69
CA ILE A 394 7.72 10.96 16.41
C ILE A 394 8.64 12.17 16.61
N PRO A 395 9.76 12.26 15.88
CA PRO A 395 10.69 13.36 16.06
C PRO A 395 10.12 14.70 15.58
N PRO A 396 10.56 15.84 16.14
CA PRO A 396 10.15 17.16 15.67
C PRO A 396 10.61 17.42 14.23
N LEU A 397 9.73 17.98 13.41
CA LEU A 397 10.02 18.37 12.03
C LEU A 397 10.64 19.78 11.99
N ALA A 398 11.94 19.88 11.69
CA ALA A 398 12.67 21.14 11.58
C ALA A 398 12.58 21.76 10.18
N LEU A 399 12.62 20.93 9.15
CA LEU A 399 12.45 21.30 7.74
C LEU A 399 11.35 20.43 7.12
N THR A 400 10.65 20.95 6.12
CA THR A 400 9.80 20.11 5.27
C THR A 400 10.66 19.04 4.58
N PRO A 401 10.05 17.91 4.18
CA PRO A 401 10.77 16.90 3.40
C PRO A 401 11.36 17.46 2.10
N ARG A 402 10.71 18.44 1.47
CA ARG A 402 11.22 19.13 0.26
C ARG A 402 12.48 19.93 0.57
N GLU A 403 12.47 20.76 1.61
CA GLU A 403 13.63 21.56 2.00
C GLU A 403 14.83 20.68 2.36
N SER A 404 14.62 19.63 3.15
CA SER A 404 15.66 18.64 3.45
C SER A 404 16.15 17.93 2.18
N PHE A 405 15.24 17.62 1.26
CA PHE A 405 15.59 16.98 -0.01
C PHE A 405 16.53 17.84 -0.85
N LEU A 406 16.26 19.15 -0.94
CA LEU A 406 17.02 20.12 -1.74
C LEU A 406 18.28 20.67 -1.04
N SER A 407 18.43 20.41 0.25
CA SER A 407 19.56 20.89 1.03
C SER A 407 20.88 20.18 0.69
N VAL A 408 21.99 20.88 0.92
CA VAL A 408 23.32 20.25 0.96
C VAL A 408 23.35 19.27 2.13
N ARG A 409 23.95 18.10 1.93
CA ARG A 409 24.00 17.03 2.94
C ARG A 409 25.43 16.59 3.20
N LYS A 410 25.72 16.26 4.45
CA LYS A 410 26.96 15.61 4.87
C LYS A 410 26.67 14.26 5.50
N THR A 411 27.66 13.38 5.48
CA THR A 411 27.55 12.03 6.07
C THR A 411 28.20 12.05 7.44
N VAL A 412 27.48 11.59 8.47
CA VAL A 412 27.96 11.51 9.85
C VAL A 412 27.71 10.11 10.41
N LYS A 413 28.43 9.73 11.47
CA LYS A 413 28.12 8.47 12.16
C LYS A 413 26.78 8.60 12.88
N ILE A 414 26.00 7.52 12.95
CA ILE A 414 24.70 7.51 13.66
C ILE A 414 24.86 7.94 15.13
N LYS A 415 25.96 7.55 15.80
CA LYS A 415 26.23 7.97 17.19
C LYS A 415 26.47 9.47 17.36
N GLU A 416 26.88 10.15 16.29
CA GLU A 416 27.23 11.57 16.27
C GLU A 416 26.07 12.42 15.73
N SER A 417 24.98 11.81 15.23
CA SER A 417 23.90 12.51 14.55
C SER A 417 22.83 13.12 15.48
N LYS A 418 22.93 12.90 16.80
CA LYS A 418 21.95 13.42 17.77
C LYS A 418 21.82 14.95 17.65
N GLY A 419 20.59 15.43 17.50
CA GLY A 419 20.25 16.85 17.37
C GLY A 419 20.42 17.41 15.96
N MET A 420 20.92 16.64 15.00
CA MET A 420 21.05 17.06 13.60
C MET A 420 19.75 16.82 12.83
N ILE A 421 19.56 17.56 11.72
CA ILE A 421 18.39 17.40 10.85
C ILE A 421 18.67 16.27 9.86
N SER A 422 17.81 15.25 9.83
CA SER A 422 17.95 14.12 8.91
C SER A 422 17.83 14.57 7.45
N GLY A 423 18.76 14.11 6.62
CA GLY A 423 18.72 14.24 5.16
C GLY A 423 18.11 13.02 4.47
N GLU A 424 17.83 11.95 5.22
CA GLU A 424 17.38 10.66 4.71
C GLU A 424 16.23 10.08 5.57
N MET A 425 15.57 9.08 5.02
CA MET A 425 14.57 8.30 5.74
C MET A 425 15.24 7.06 6.33
N ALA A 426 14.89 6.70 7.56
CA ALA A 426 15.24 5.40 8.13
C ALA A 426 13.97 4.67 8.57
N ALA A 427 13.59 3.65 7.80
CA ALA A 427 12.42 2.82 8.06
C ALA A 427 12.85 1.35 8.26
N PRO A 428 12.83 0.80 9.48
CA PRO A 428 12.99 -0.65 9.69
C PRO A 428 11.97 -1.42 8.88
N TYR A 429 12.39 -2.50 8.23
CA TYR A 429 11.53 -3.34 7.42
C TYR A 429 11.60 -4.82 7.84
N PRO A 430 10.46 -5.42 8.23
CA PRO A 430 9.16 -4.77 8.50
C PRO A 430 9.14 -3.91 9.76
N PRO A 431 8.07 -3.08 9.98
CA PRO A 431 6.88 -2.88 9.15
C PRO A 431 7.03 -1.81 8.05
N GLY A 432 8.21 -1.22 7.88
CA GLY A 432 8.44 -0.12 6.94
C GLY A 432 8.00 1.24 7.48
N ILE A 433 7.74 1.36 8.78
CA ILE A 433 7.38 2.62 9.46
C ILE A 433 8.66 3.40 9.75
N PRO A 434 8.80 4.65 9.29
CA PRO A 434 10.00 5.44 9.52
C PRO A 434 10.17 5.81 11.00
N CYS A 435 11.35 5.51 11.55
CA CYS A 435 11.77 6.07 12.84
C CYS A 435 12.21 7.53 12.69
N VAL A 436 12.73 7.91 11.52
CA VAL A 436 12.98 9.30 11.13
C VAL A 436 12.76 9.49 9.64
N VAL A 437 12.22 10.65 9.25
CA VAL A 437 12.09 11.08 7.85
C VAL A 437 12.98 12.31 7.54
N PRO A 438 13.31 12.60 6.26
CA PRO A 438 14.04 13.81 5.91
C PRO A 438 13.36 15.07 6.46
N GLY A 439 14.15 15.92 7.12
CA GLY A 439 13.70 17.17 7.72
C GLY A 439 13.40 17.08 9.22
N GLU A 440 13.31 15.88 9.77
CA GLU A 440 13.16 15.66 11.21
C GLU A 440 14.48 15.79 11.97
N ILE A 441 14.41 16.22 13.23
CA ILE A 441 15.56 16.24 14.16
C ILE A 441 15.82 14.82 14.64
N ILE A 442 17.03 14.31 14.46
CA ILE A 442 17.43 12.99 14.95
C ILE A 442 17.58 13.06 16.48
N THR A 443 16.62 12.50 17.23
CA THR A 443 16.64 12.51 18.70
C THR A 443 17.54 11.42 19.29
N ALA A 444 17.71 11.40 20.61
CA ALA A 444 18.48 10.34 21.28
C ALA A 444 17.83 8.97 21.12
N GLU A 445 16.51 8.92 21.23
CA GLU A 445 15.67 7.72 21.09
C GLU A 445 15.80 7.13 19.68
N VAL A 446 15.84 7.98 18.64
CA VAL A 446 16.09 7.54 17.26
C VAL A 446 17.48 6.93 17.12
N VAL A 447 18.52 7.57 17.69
CA VAL A 447 19.90 7.03 17.65
C VAL A 447 19.98 5.68 18.35
N GLU A 448 19.40 5.55 19.55
CA GLU A 448 19.34 4.31 20.31
C GLU A 448 18.60 3.21 19.55
N TYR A 449 17.48 3.55 18.91
CA TYR A 449 16.70 2.61 18.10
C TYR A 449 17.46 2.14 16.85
N LEU A 450 18.15 3.03 16.14
CA LEU A 450 18.99 2.65 14.99
C LEU A 450 20.16 1.74 15.39
N ILE A 451 20.75 1.97 16.57
CA ILE A 451 21.79 1.10 17.13
C ILE A 451 21.19 -0.28 17.48
N TYR A 452 19.99 -0.32 18.08
CA TYR A 452 19.26 -1.55 18.36
C TYR A 452 19.01 -2.36 17.09
N LEU A 453 18.53 -1.73 16.02
CA LEU A 453 18.24 -2.38 14.73
C LEU A 453 19.51 -2.99 14.13
N LYS A 454 20.62 -2.24 14.18
CA LYS A 454 21.92 -2.71 13.71
C LYS A 454 22.42 -3.94 14.46
N GLN A 455 22.31 -3.96 15.79
CA GLN A 455 22.79 -5.08 16.61
C GLN A 455 22.06 -6.39 16.32
N ARG A 456 20.89 -6.32 15.68
CA ARG A 456 20.05 -7.47 15.32
C ARG A 456 19.99 -7.73 13.82
N ASP A 457 20.82 -7.05 13.03
CA ASP A 457 20.84 -7.14 11.56
C ASP A 457 19.46 -6.93 10.91
N ILE A 458 18.61 -6.10 11.54
CA ILE A 458 17.27 -5.79 11.02
C ILE A 458 17.42 -4.86 9.81
N PRO A 459 16.87 -5.21 8.63
CA PRO A 459 16.94 -4.36 7.45
C PRO A 459 16.29 -2.99 7.66
N VAL A 460 16.96 -1.94 7.18
CA VAL A 460 16.43 -0.57 7.19
C VAL A 460 16.43 -0.01 5.77
N HIS A 461 15.26 0.46 5.33
CA HIS A 461 15.08 1.09 4.04
C HIS A 461 15.21 2.62 4.15
N GLY A 462 15.67 3.24 3.06
CA GLY A 462 15.74 4.71 2.91
C GLY A 462 17.14 5.31 3.15
N LEU A 463 18.01 4.61 3.87
CA LEU A 463 19.39 5.04 4.12
C LEU A 463 20.33 4.65 2.96
N ARG A 464 21.24 5.56 2.60
CA ARG A 464 22.33 5.26 1.65
C ARG A 464 23.30 4.21 2.19
N ASP A 465 23.63 4.28 3.47
CA ASP A 465 24.45 3.27 4.15
C ASP A 465 23.57 2.19 4.79
N ARG A 466 23.48 1.03 4.11
CA ARG A 466 22.71 -0.12 4.60
C ARG A 466 23.34 -0.82 5.80
N SER A 467 24.59 -0.51 6.15
CA SER A 467 25.27 -1.10 7.32
C SER A 467 24.92 -0.40 8.65
N LEU A 468 24.09 0.64 8.60
CA LEU A 468 23.72 1.46 9.76
C LEU A 468 24.96 1.98 10.51
N GLN A 469 26.03 2.35 9.79
CA GLN A 469 27.18 3.04 10.38
C GLN A 469 27.00 4.55 10.28
N TYR A 470 26.50 5.01 9.14
CA TYR A 470 26.38 6.40 8.79
C TYR A 470 24.95 6.78 8.39
N ILE A 471 24.65 8.06 8.51
CA ILE A 471 23.41 8.69 8.04
C ILE A 471 23.74 10.02 7.40
N GLN A 472 23.01 10.40 6.35
CA GLN A 472 23.11 11.76 5.82
C GLN A 472 22.26 12.73 6.64
N VAL A 473 22.85 13.87 6.97
CA VAL A 473 22.22 14.99 7.67
C VAL A 473 22.34 16.25 6.82
N VAL A 474 21.43 17.19 7.03
CA VAL A 474 21.50 18.51 6.39
C VAL A 474 22.74 19.24 6.91
N ASP A 475 23.49 19.84 5.99
CA ASP A 475 24.66 20.67 6.31
C ASP A 475 24.20 22.11 6.54
N VAL A 476 23.88 22.41 7.81
CA VAL A 476 23.40 23.72 8.28
C VAL A 476 24.56 24.68 8.49
#